data_AF-A0A1I2CH49-F1
#
_entry.id   AF-A0A1I2CH49-F1
#
_cell.length_a   1.000
_cell.length_b   1.000
_cell.length_c   1.000
_cell.angle_alpha   90.00
_cell.angle_beta   90.00
_cell.angle_gamma   90.00
#
_symmetry.space_group_name_H-M   'P 1'
#
loop_
_entity.id
_entity.type
_entity.pdbx_description
1 polymer ?
#
loop_
_entity_poly.entity_id
_entity_poly.type
_entity_poly.pdbx_seq_one_letter_code
_entity_poly.pdbx_strand_id
1 'polypeptide(L)'
;MKIRLSNKLILAVPVAIVVLMFLLVAINQAPNTTDIMNQNIIKLKNETHPTAFSAITPFIWDKAFILEDPYYNGETIDEIVGATTHLNRIETEMKRRIVFVHQGEFVFDYIYNIREFAFRPFGTLELTTSSTIQVENETPSALVLQIEP
;
A
#
# COMPACT_ATOMS: atom_id res chain seq x y z
N MET A 1 -26.93 25.97 -40.80
CA MET A 1 -27.33 26.19 -39.39
C MET A 1 -26.09 26.56 -38.60
N LYS A 2 -25.88 27.85 -38.27
CA LYS A 2 -24.71 28.32 -37.50
C LYS A 2 -25.03 28.24 -36.01
N ILE A 3 -24.35 27.37 -35.28
CA ILE A 3 -24.45 27.27 -33.82
C ILE A 3 -23.78 28.53 -33.23
N ARG A 4 -24.57 29.46 -32.70
CA ARG A 4 -24.05 30.59 -31.91
C ARG A 4 -23.67 30.06 -30.53
N LEU A 5 -22.40 29.72 -30.32
CA LEU A 5 -21.90 29.50 -28.97
C LEU A 5 -22.01 30.82 -28.20
N SER A 6 -22.70 30.79 -27.05
CA SER A 6 -22.73 31.96 -26.16
C SER A 6 -21.33 32.24 -25.63
N ASN A 7 -20.98 33.53 -25.42
CA ASN A 7 -19.66 33.92 -24.90
C ASN A 7 -19.29 33.21 -23.57
N LYS A 8 -20.27 32.75 -22.80
CA LYS A 8 -20.06 31.97 -21.56
C LYS A 8 -19.58 30.53 -21.83
N LEU A 9 -20.06 29.90 -22.91
CA LEU A 9 -19.64 28.56 -23.33
C LEU A 9 -18.21 28.56 -23.91
N ILE A 10 -17.83 29.64 -24.60
CA ILE A 10 -16.48 29.80 -25.17
C ILE A 10 -15.42 29.97 -24.07
N LEU A 11 -15.79 30.57 -22.92
CA LEU A 11 -14.89 30.74 -21.77
C LEU A 11 -14.85 29.53 -20.83
N ALA A 12 -15.93 28.75 -20.76
CA ALA A 12 -16.03 27.59 -19.85
C ALA A 12 -15.15 26.41 -20.30
N VAL A 13 -15.02 26.19 -21.61
CA VAL A 13 -14.20 25.10 -22.19
C VAL A 13 -12.72 25.21 -21.80
N PRO A 14 -12.02 26.35 -21.97
CA PRO A 14 -10.62 26.45 -21.57
C PRO A 14 -10.43 26.33 -20.05
N VAL A 15 -11.37 26.86 -19.24
CA VAL A 15 -11.31 26.71 -17.78
C VAL A 15 -11.44 25.25 -17.35
N ALA A 16 -12.37 24.49 -17.94
CA ALA A 16 -12.51 23.06 -17.64
C ALA A 16 -11.26 22.26 -18.02
N ILE A 17 -10.62 22.59 -19.15
CA ILE A 17 -9.37 21.97 -19.57
C ILE A 17 -8.24 22.29 -18.59
N VAL A 18 -8.12 23.54 -18.13
CA VAL A 18 -7.12 23.94 -17.13
C VAL A 18 -7.34 23.21 -15.80
N VAL A 19 -8.58 23.12 -15.32
CA VAL A 19 -8.92 22.36 -14.10
C VAL A 19 -8.59 20.88 -14.26
N LEU A 20 -8.89 20.28 -15.41
CA LEU A 20 -8.56 18.89 -15.71
C LEU A 20 -7.04 18.67 -15.74
N MET A 21 -6.28 19.59 -16.36
CA MET A 21 -4.81 19.53 -16.36
C MET A 21 -4.25 19.65 -14.95
N PHE A 22 -4.78 20.56 -14.13
CA PHE A 22 -4.37 20.68 -12.72
C PHE A 22 -4.67 19.42 -11.92
N LEU A 23 -5.84 18.80 -12.12
CA LEU A 23 -6.19 17.53 -11.48
C LEU A 23 -5.24 16.41 -11.92
N LEU A 24 -4.92 16.30 -13.21
CA LEU A 24 -3.99 15.29 -13.73
C LEU A 24 -2.57 15.48 -13.18
N VAL A 25 -2.09 16.72 -13.09
CA VAL A 25 -0.78 17.04 -12.50
C VAL A 25 -0.77 16.74 -11.00
N ALA A 26 -1.84 17.09 -10.27
CA ALA A 26 -1.95 16.79 -8.85
C ALA A 26 -2.00 15.28 -8.57
N ILE A 27 -2.71 14.51 -9.41
CA ILE A 27 -2.74 13.04 -9.33
C ILE A 27 -1.36 12.45 -9.60
N ASN A 28 -0.62 12.97 -10.59
CA ASN A 28 0.74 12.50 -10.90
C ASN A 28 1.80 12.92 -9.88
N GLN A 29 1.53 13.95 -9.07
CA GLN A 29 2.41 14.40 -7.99
C GLN A 29 2.02 13.84 -6.62
N ALA A 30 0.88 13.14 -6.51
CA ALA A 30 0.51 12.48 -5.28
C ALA A 30 1.57 11.42 -4.94
N PRO A 31 2.11 11.39 -3.71
CA PRO A 31 3.06 10.37 -3.32
C PRO A 31 2.43 8.99 -3.51
N ASN A 32 3.18 8.07 -4.10
CA ASN A 32 2.72 6.71 -4.31
C ASN A 32 2.35 6.10 -2.94
N THR A 33 1.29 5.30 -2.88
CA THR A 33 0.83 4.61 -1.67
C THR A 33 1.97 3.89 -0.95
N THR A 34 2.90 3.27 -1.70
CA THR A 34 4.11 2.65 -1.15
C THR A 34 5.00 3.65 -0.42
N ASP A 35 5.20 4.85 -0.97
CA ASP A 35 6.05 5.88 -0.36
C ASP A 35 5.41 6.40 0.93
N ILE A 36 4.09 6.57 0.95
CA ILE A 36 3.35 6.98 2.15
C ILE A 36 3.48 5.91 3.24
N MET A 37 3.30 4.63 2.89
CA MET A 37 3.50 3.53 3.84
C MET A 37 4.93 3.50 4.38
N ASN A 38 5.94 3.61 3.52
CA ASN A 38 7.35 3.65 3.94
C ASN A 38 7.61 4.82 4.91
N GLN A 39 7.10 6.01 4.61
CA GLN A 39 7.23 7.18 5.48
C GLN A 39 6.53 6.96 6.83
N ASN A 40 5.35 6.34 6.84
CA ASN A 40 4.63 6.06 8.07
C ASN A 40 5.35 5.01 8.92
N ILE A 41 5.90 3.96 8.31
CA ILE A 41 6.73 2.96 8.98
C ILE A 41 8.00 3.63 9.57
N ILE A 42 8.67 4.50 8.82
CA ILE A 42 9.85 5.23 9.31
C ILE A 42 9.52 6.13 10.50
N LYS A 43 8.33 6.74 10.55
CA LYS A 43 7.91 7.56 11.70
C LYS A 43 7.79 6.73 12.99
N LEU A 44 7.45 5.44 12.88
CA LEU A 44 7.35 4.54 14.03
C LEU A 44 8.66 4.39 14.81
N LYS A 45 9.82 4.71 14.21
CA LYS A 45 11.13 4.72 14.90
C LYS A 45 11.12 5.49 16.23
N ASN A 46 10.35 6.57 16.28
CA ASN A 46 10.28 7.44 17.45
C ASN A 46 9.10 7.12 18.37
N GLU A 47 8.28 6.13 18.01
CA GLU A 47 7.10 5.73 18.78
C GLU A 47 7.47 4.67 19.82
N THR A 48 7.07 4.89 21.08
CA THR A 48 7.40 3.98 22.18
C THR A 48 6.34 2.90 22.41
N HIS A 49 5.19 2.99 21.74
CA HIS A 49 4.04 2.11 21.95
C HIS A 49 3.63 1.41 20.65
N PRO A 50 3.04 0.20 20.73
CA PRO A 50 2.41 -0.45 19.59
C PRO A 50 1.39 0.48 18.93
N THR A 51 1.47 0.57 17.61
CA THR A 51 0.57 1.38 16.79
C THR A 51 -0.33 0.45 15.99
N ALA A 52 -1.61 0.79 15.84
CA ALA A 52 -2.49 0.02 14.97
C ALA A 52 -1.95 -0.01 13.53
N PHE A 53 -1.94 -1.18 12.89
CA PHE A 53 -1.45 -1.34 11.52
C PHE A 53 -2.27 -0.49 10.53
N SER A 54 -3.57 -0.32 10.81
CA SER A 54 -4.46 0.56 10.06
C SER A 54 -4.05 2.04 10.11
N ALA A 55 -3.30 2.47 11.13
CA ALA A 55 -2.83 3.86 11.25
C ALA A 55 -1.67 4.19 10.30
N ILE A 56 -0.95 3.18 9.79
CA ILE A 56 0.17 3.38 8.85
C ILE A 56 -0.23 3.20 7.38
N THR A 57 -1.44 2.72 7.11
CA THR A 57 -1.97 2.48 5.77
C THR A 57 -2.88 3.62 5.31
N PRO A 58 -2.65 4.26 4.15
CA PRO A 58 -3.44 5.42 3.69
C PRO A 58 -4.69 5.03 2.88
N PHE A 59 -5.24 3.83 3.08
CA PHE A 59 -6.38 3.29 2.32
C PHE A 59 -7.24 2.39 3.21
N ILE A 60 -8.43 2.03 2.72
CA ILE A 60 -9.39 1.18 3.42
C ILE A 60 -9.09 -0.29 3.10
N TRP A 61 -9.03 -1.12 4.13
CA TRP A 61 -8.84 -2.57 4.05
C TRP A 61 -9.45 -3.23 5.29
N ASP A 62 -9.76 -4.52 5.23
CA ASP A 62 -10.24 -5.30 6.38
C ASP A 62 -9.31 -6.47 6.73
N LYS A 63 -8.63 -7.03 5.72
CA LYS A 63 -7.62 -8.08 5.86
C LYS A 63 -6.33 -7.72 5.13
N ALA A 64 -5.20 -8.12 5.69
CA ALA A 64 -3.91 -8.05 5.01
C ALA A 64 -3.10 -9.32 5.25
N PHE A 65 -2.25 -9.69 4.30
CA PHE A 65 -1.46 -10.91 4.38
C PHE A 65 0.00 -10.58 4.16
N ILE A 66 0.83 -10.75 5.19
CA ILE A 66 2.29 -10.72 5.03
C ILE A 66 2.69 -12.04 4.39
N LEU A 67 3.34 -11.98 3.23
CA LEU A 67 3.77 -13.15 2.49
C LEU A 67 5.30 -13.18 2.46
N GLU A 68 5.90 -14.06 3.27
CA GLU A 68 7.36 -14.21 3.33
C GLU A 68 7.90 -14.92 2.08
N ASP A 69 7.26 -16.00 1.65
CA ASP A 69 7.51 -16.61 0.35
C ASP A 69 6.21 -17.30 -0.09
N PRO A 70 5.46 -16.74 -1.05
CA PRO A 70 4.13 -17.25 -1.38
C PRO A 70 4.15 -18.68 -1.98
N TYR A 71 5.31 -19.29 -2.21
CA TYR A 71 5.44 -20.56 -2.93
C TYR A 71 6.17 -21.68 -2.19
N TYR A 72 6.33 -21.62 -0.87
CA TYR A 72 6.94 -22.74 -0.15
C TYR A 72 6.09 -24.04 -0.25
N ASN A 73 4.81 -23.92 -0.65
CA ASN A 73 3.83 -25.01 -0.60
C ASN A 73 3.05 -25.26 -1.91
N GLY A 74 3.30 -24.50 -2.98
CA GLY A 74 2.61 -24.66 -4.28
C GLY A 74 1.22 -24.00 -4.42
N GLU A 75 0.73 -23.32 -3.38
CA GLU A 75 -0.50 -22.51 -3.43
C GLU A 75 -0.26 -21.19 -4.19
N THR A 76 -1.30 -20.69 -4.85
CA THR A 76 -1.31 -19.39 -5.52
C THR A 76 -1.55 -18.25 -4.53
N ILE A 77 -1.12 -17.02 -4.85
CA ILE A 77 -1.39 -15.84 -4.02
C ILE A 77 -2.90 -15.68 -3.79
N ASP A 78 -3.69 -15.89 -4.85
CA ASP A 78 -5.15 -15.78 -4.81
C ASP A 78 -5.79 -16.77 -3.83
N GLU A 79 -5.25 -18.00 -3.74
CA GLU A 79 -5.70 -19.01 -2.76
C GLU A 79 -5.35 -18.62 -1.33
N ILE A 80 -4.15 -18.09 -1.10
CA ILE A 80 -3.71 -17.67 0.24
C ILE A 80 -4.55 -16.51 0.77
N VAL A 81 -4.80 -15.50 -0.08
CA VAL A 81 -5.49 -14.26 0.35
C VAL A 81 -7.00 -14.35 0.20
N GLY A 82 -7.51 -15.37 -0.51
CA GLY A 82 -8.94 -15.57 -0.76
C GLY A 82 -9.57 -14.51 -1.67
N ALA A 83 -8.78 -13.87 -2.54
CA ALA A 83 -9.22 -12.83 -3.47
C ALA A 83 -8.45 -12.94 -4.79
N THR A 84 -9.08 -12.56 -5.90
CA THR A 84 -8.38 -12.52 -7.21
C THR A 84 -7.47 -11.30 -7.28
N THR A 85 -6.16 -11.50 -7.37
CA THR A 85 -5.17 -10.41 -7.31
C THR A 85 -4.45 -10.18 -8.63
N HIS A 86 -4.33 -11.20 -9.49
CA HIS A 86 -3.53 -11.18 -10.71
C HIS A 86 -2.05 -10.76 -10.50
N LEU A 87 -1.52 -10.94 -9.30
CA LEU A 87 -0.16 -10.51 -8.96
C LEU A 87 0.89 -11.49 -9.48
N ASN A 88 1.95 -10.93 -10.06
CA ASN A 88 3.10 -11.70 -10.51
C ASN A 88 4.05 -12.05 -9.36
N ARG A 89 4.89 -13.06 -9.59
CA ARG A 89 5.96 -13.45 -8.68
C ARG A 89 6.97 -12.30 -8.48
N ILE A 90 7.47 -12.18 -7.25
CA ILE A 90 8.65 -11.37 -6.96
C ILE A 90 9.88 -12.25 -7.23
N GLU A 91 10.70 -11.88 -8.21
CA GLU A 91 11.86 -12.65 -8.64
C GLU A 91 13.13 -12.37 -7.82
N THR A 92 12.99 -11.92 -6.58
CA THR A 92 14.15 -11.58 -5.73
C THR A 92 13.93 -11.96 -4.27
N GLU A 93 14.94 -12.58 -3.70
CA GLU A 93 14.98 -12.98 -2.28
C GLU A 93 15.02 -11.78 -1.32
N MET A 94 15.26 -10.57 -1.83
CA MET A 94 15.40 -9.36 -1.02
C MET A 94 14.10 -8.58 -0.89
N LYS A 95 13.06 -8.93 -1.66
CA LYS A 95 11.76 -8.28 -1.57
C LYS A 95 10.73 -9.22 -0.97
N ARG A 96 9.76 -8.63 -0.29
CA ARG A 96 8.61 -9.27 0.32
C ARG A 96 7.38 -8.45 0.02
N ARG A 97 6.21 -8.98 0.35
CA ARG A 97 4.96 -8.26 0.12
C ARG A 97 3.97 -8.39 1.27
N ILE A 98 3.12 -7.38 1.36
CA ILE A 98 1.88 -7.42 2.13
C ILE A 98 0.73 -7.17 1.15
N VAL A 99 -0.19 -8.13 1.04
CA VAL A 99 -1.36 -8.03 0.16
C VAL A 99 -2.55 -7.59 0.98
N PHE A 100 -3.20 -6.50 0.59
CA PHE A 100 -4.37 -5.93 1.27
C PHE A 100 -5.65 -6.26 0.52
N VAL A 101 -6.68 -6.63 1.27
CA VAL A 101 -8.01 -7.00 0.79
C VAL A 101 -9.05 -6.15 1.53
N HIS A 102 -10.15 -5.84 0.85
CA HIS A 102 -11.35 -5.25 1.44
C HIS A 102 -12.58 -5.98 0.93
N GLN A 103 -13.38 -6.56 1.83
CA GLN A 103 -14.63 -7.25 1.46
C GLN A 103 -14.45 -8.34 0.39
N GLY A 104 -13.31 -9.04 0.41
CA GLY A 104 -12.97 -10.09 -0.56
C GLY A 104 -12.37 -9.59 -1.87
N GLU A 105 -12.16 -8.28 -2.03
CA GLU A 105 -11.57 -7.66 -3.21
C GLU A 105 -10.12 -7.24 -2.95
N PHE A 106 -9.23 -7.45 -3.93
CA PHE A 106 -7.85 -6.97 -3.86
C PHE A 106 -7.78 -5.44 -3.85
N VAL A 107 -7.01 -4.87 -2.93
CA VAL A 107 -6.87 -3.42 -2.76
C VAL A 107 -5.48 -2.94 -3.12
N PHE A 108 -4.44 -3.57 -2.56
CA PHE A 108 -3.09 -3.05 -2.68
C PHE A 108 -2.01 -4.13 -2.48
N ASP A 109 -0.93 -4.05 -3.26
CA ASP A 109 0.27 -4.89 -3.13
C ASP A 109 1.43 -4.03 -2.63
N TYR A 110 1.70 -4.10 -1.33
CA TYR A 110 2.82 -3.39 -0.72
C TYR A 110 4.08 -4.25 -0.80
N ILE A 111 4.93 -3.97 -1.79
CA ILE A 111 6.22 -4.63 -1.95
C ILE A 111 7.31 -3.84 -1.21
N TYR A 112 8.03 -4.48 -0.31
CA TYR A 112 9.09 -3.87 0.48
C TYR A 112 10.40 -4.66 0.40
N ASN A 113 11.51 -3.99 0.73
CA ASN A 113 12.83 -4.58 0.77
C ASN A 113 13.16 -5.04 2.19
N ILE A 114 13.54 -6.31 2.38
CA ILE A 114 13.88 -6.85 3.70
C ILE A 114 15.09 -6.15 4.33
N ARG A 115 15.95 -5.55 3.49
CA ARG A 115 17.06 -4.74 3.98
C ARG A 115 16.61 -3.44 4.60
N GLU A 116 15.42 -2.96 4.30
CA GLU A 116 14.89 -1.69 4.83
C GLU A 116 13.92 -1.97 5.98
N PHE A 117 13.02 -2.93 5.80
CA PHE A 117 11.98 -3.30 6.76
C PHE A 117 11.92 -4.82 6.92
N ALA A 118 12.11 -5.32 8.14
CA ALA A 118 12.05 -6.73 8.47
C ALA A 118 10.88 -6.99 9.43
N PHE A 119 9.81 -7.62 8.94
CA PHE A 119 8.62 -7.91 9.73
C PHE A 119 8.71 -9.25 10.46
N ARG A 120 8.25 -9.29 11.71
CA ARG A 120 8.19 -10.47 12.58
C ARG A 120 6.78 -10.67 13.15
N PRO A 121 6.35 -11.92 13.42
CA PRO A 121 7.06 -13.17 13.18
C PRO A 121 7.27 -13.46 11.69
N PHE A 122 8.27 -14.29 11.39
CA PHE A 122 8.49 -14.82 10.04
C PHE A 122 7.36 -15.80 9.67
N GLY A 123 7.01 -15.87 8.39
CA GLY A 123 5.97 -16.71 7.84
C GLY A 123 4.84 -15.92 7.16
N THR A 124 3.80 -16.66 6.76
CA THR A 124 2.55 -16.08 6.29
C THR A 124 1.68 -15.70 7.48
N LEU A 125 1.25 -14.44 7.53
CA LEU A 125 0.46 -13.92 8.64
C LEU A 125 -0.75 -13.13 8.09
N GLU A 126 -1.95 -13.51 8.54
CA GLU A 126 -3.17 -12.72 8.33
C GLU A 126 -3.26 -11.63 9.40
N LEU A 127 -3.53 -10.41 8.96
CA LEU A 127 -3.70 -9.21 9.77
C LEU A 127 -5.11 -8.66 9.57
N THR A 128 -5.57 -7.96 10.58
CA THR A 128 -6.82 -7.20 10.60
C THR A 128 -6.54 -5.74 10.93
N THR A 129 -7.56 -4.88 10.81
CA THR A 129 -7.40 -3.45 11.16
C THR A 129 -7.04 -3.20 12.63
N SER A 130 -7.25 -4.19 13.51
CA SER A 130 -6.85 -4.16 14.92
C SER A 130 -5.45 -4.70 15.19
N SER A 131 -4.79 -5.34 14.21
CA SER A 131 -3.41 -5.78 14.35
C SER A 131 -2.50 -4.59 14.66
N THR A 132 -1.41 -4.83 15.39
CA THR A 132 -0.49 -3.77 15.81
C THR A 132 0.89 -3.97 15.21
N ILE A 133 1.65 -2.87 15.14
CA ILE A 133 3.02 -2.82 14.70
C ILE A 133 3.84 -1.95 15.65
N GLN A 134 5.05 -2.42 15.94
CA GLN A 134 6.02 -1.69 16.74
C GLN A 134 7.43 -1.90 16.17
N VAL A 135 8.27 -0.88 16.26
CA VAL A 135 9.71 -1.04 16.02
C VAL A 135 10.32 -1.75 17.23
N GLU A 136 10.80 -2.97 17.03
CA GLU A 136 11.46 -3.77 18.07
C GLU A 136 12.92 -3.31 18.25
N ASN A 137 13.63 -3.11 17.14
CA ASN A 137 15.02 -2.68 17.15
C ASN A 137 15.40 -2.02 15.81
N GLU A 138 16.46 -1.22 15.84
CA GLU A 138 17.09 -0.66 14.65
C GLU A 138 18.44 -1.32 14.43
N THR A 139 18.64 -1.88 13.23
CA THR A 139 19.95 -2.36 12.79
C THR A 139 20.57 -1.34 11.82
N PRO A 140 21.89 -1.39 11.57
CA PRO A 140 22.53 -0.51 10.59
C PRO A 140 21.94 -0.62 9.17
N SER A 141 21.29 -1.76 8.87
CA SER A 141 20.66 -2.03 7.59
C SER A 141 19.15 -1.76 7.60
N ALA A 142 18.41 -2.24 8.60
CA ALA A 142 16.95 -2.38 8.57
C ALA A 142 16.27 -1.98 9.89
N LEU A 143 14.99 -1.59 9.78
CA LEU A 143 14.06 -1.57 10.91
C LEU A 143 13.45 -2.96 11.13
N VAL A 144 13.52 -3.45 12.37
CA VAL A 144 12.85 -4.69 12.77
C VAL A 144 11.48 -4.32 13.34
N LEU A 145 10.43 -4.81 12.69
CA LEU A 145 9.04 -4.48 12.96
C LEU A 145 8.35 -5.71 13.54
N GLN A 146 7.97 -5.65 14.81
CA GLN A 146 7.14 -6.66 15.44
C GLN A 146 5.67 -6.38 15.08
N ILE A 147 4.98 -7.39 14.57
CA ILE A 147 3.56 -7.36 14.28
C ILE A 147 2.82 -8.35 15.15
N GLU A 148 1.67 -7.93 15.65
CA GLU A 148 0.73 -8.77 16.41
C GLU A 148 -0.63 -8.74 15.69
N PRO A 149 -1.16 -9.90 15.25
CA PRO A 149 -2.45 -10.01 14.56
C PRO A 149 -3.65 -9.51 15.35
#